data_AF-A0A2G8SAY4-F1
#
_entry.id   AF-A0A2G8SAY4-F1
#
_cell.length_a   1.000
_cell.length_b   1.000
_cell.length_c   1.000
_cell.angle_alpha   90.00
_cell.angle_beta   90.00
_cell.angle_gamma   90.00
#
_symmetry.space_group_name_H-M   'P 1'
#
loop_
_entity.id
_entity.type
_entity.pdbx_description
1 polymer ?
#
loop_
_entity_poly.entity_id
_entity_poly.type
_entity_poly.pdbx_seq_one_letter_code
_entity_poly.pdbx_strand_id
1 'polypeptide(L)'
;MTTPGAASCVSELVPSTSVLLSLPVEVVERILTSSNPRDVARFAYTCQYAHKLVYEPNDQFLWRELYLGRPFDDLRKAVPVPKGQPIPSDAEIEGSPVPQDSSGSTDDESQLPWRSELQRRVQAEIVAGSGTRDARRLQAAYEAFLTAIETAAPAMSPSELGVESKGADGKATGSGDSQGDATTTVDSDASVARSENIHWVDRILRKTKLLDLVPAYTGAIVDIPSLEDLQTPGTESESESAAGSTSHTPGNSEDSHLLHPGPTLTQTAKKPVESAQAQKVNDAYDASDVCWIPAHFRQAHQLRSRLRACVALAHESSFDGDSRARMERLRRASRTFVYDMRKYRRETLWGPFRTADDERTVLVDWEHVEHILNVVGLKLREVPLASLGFYKKPLFQLDALRANSMVGVRDLPKGDWAGVTGRWRRFVCFMDYRDLYMFNYSLLPPGPHDPSFFDDPFDEALRPVELHLTLISSKEYFSEPHKVPIDPSVPVSSPEAKVPGKRPIADCDDPAFPTLYFKGDSHAAAATVRGKVSVLSDGAVRWQFVTTYDGRMQWSAEGVQLGHARSAAGIAGIWTGAHHERDDPAGPFWMVKLQDI
;
A
#
# COMPACT_ATOMS: atom_id res chain seq x y z
N MET A 1 27.58 -23.42 -83.95
CA MET A 1 26.33 -23.22 -83.19
C MET A 1 26.37 -24.11 -81.97
N THR A 2 26.63 -23.45 -80.85
CA THR A 2 26.79 -23.96 -79.49
C THR A 2 25.44 -23.94 -78.78
N THR A 3 25.13 -24.99 -78.03
CA THR A 3 24.27 -24.90 -76.84
C THR A 3 24.85 -25.84 -75.79
N PRO A 4 25.49 -25.32 -74.73
CA PRO A 4 25.87 -26.11 -73.56
C PRO A 4 24.74 -26.15 -72.52
N GLY A 5 24.76 -27.21 -71.72
CA GLY A 5 23.72 -27.61 -70.79
C GLY A 5 23.49 -26.65 -69.62
N ALA A 6 22.24 -26.65 -69.16
CA ALA A 6 21.81 -26.03 -67.92
C ALA A 6 22.37 -26.80 -66.73
N ALA A 7 23.51 -26.33 -66.20
CA ALA A 7 23.90 -26.63 -64.82
C ALA A 7 23.01 -25.80 -63.90
N SER A 8 22.18 -26.48 -63.11
CA SER A 8 21.42 -25.90 -62.01
C SER A 8 22.41 -25.29 -61.01
N CYS A 9 22.45 -23.97 -60.97
CA CYS A 9 23.16 -23.22 -59.94
C CYS A 9 22.36 -23.36 -58.65
N VAL A 10 22.71 -24.36 -57.84
CA VAL A 10 22.32 -24.41 -56.43
C VAL A 10 23.12 -23.29 -55.77
N SER A 11 22.50 -22.12 -55.64
CA SER A 11 23.00 -21.05 -54.79
C SER A 11 23.04 -21.57 -53.36
N GLU A 12 24.21 -22.00 -52.91
CA GLU A 12 24.51 -22.22 -51.50
C GLU A 12 24.17 -20.93 -50.74
N LEU A 13 23.07 -20.96 -49.99
CA LEU A 13 22.79 -19.99 -48.95
C LEU A 13 23.88 -20.16 -47.90
N VAL A 14 24.95 -19.37 -48.01
CA VAL A 14 25.92 -19.17 -46.93
C VAL A 14 25.11 -18.83 -45.69
N PRO A 15 25.24 -19.58 -44.57
CA PRO A 15 24.54 -19.22 -43.35
C PRO A 15 25.00 -17.81 -42.98
N SER A 16 24.07 -16.86 -43.06
CA SER A 16 24.30 -15.48 -42.63
C SER A 16 24.68 -15.54 -41.16
N THR A 17 25.98 -15.51 -40.87
CA THR A 17 26.50 -15.41 -39.53
C THR A 17 25.90 -14.15 -38.93
N SER A 18 25.07 -14.32 -37.90
CA SER A 18 24.43 -13.19 -37.24
C SER A 18 25.51 -12.23 -36.79
N VAL A 19 25.56 -11.04 -37.39
CA VAL A 19 26.58 -10.01 -37.14
C VAL A 19 26.67 -9.72 -35.64
N LEU A 20 25.53 -9.75 -34.95
CA LEU A 20 25.44 -9.55 -33.51
C LEU A 20 26.20 -10.63 -32.70
N LEU A 21 26.13 -11.89 -33.11
CA LEU A 21 26.80 -13.01 -32.44
C LEU A 21 28.30 -13.10 -32.75
N SER A 22 28.78 -12.31 -33.72
CA SER A 22 30.21 -12.20 -34.06
C SER A 22 30.94 -11.13 -33.27
N LEU A 23 30.22 -10.28 -32.53
CA LEU A 23 30.80 -9.24 -31.69
C LEU A 23 31.35 -9.81 -30.37
N PRO A 24 32.36 -9.17 -29.75
CA PRO A 24 32.76 -9.46 -28.38
C PRO A 24 31.57 -9.31 -27.42
N VAL A 25 31.52 -10.15 -26.38
CA VAL A 25 30.40 -10.23 -25.43
C VAL A 25 30.12 -8.89 -24.76
N GLU A 26 31.17 -8.12 -24.45
CA GLU A 26 31.10 -6.80 -23.81
C GLU A 26 30.40 -5.77 -24.71
N VAL A 27 30.60 -5.88 -26.03
CA VAL A 27 29.94 -5.01 -27.02
C VAL A 27 28.46 -5.37 -27.13
N VAL A 28 28.13 -6.67 -27.13
CA VAL A 28 26.74 -7.14 -27.14
C VAL A 28 26.02 -6.68 -25.87
N GLU A 29 26.63 -6.85 -24.69
CA GLU A 29 26.07 -6.36 -23.43
C GLU A 29 25.83 -4.85 -23.46
N ARG A 30 26.80 -4.06 -23.94
CA ARG A 30 26.65 -2.60 -24.06
C ARG A 30 25.53 -2.18 -25.03
N ILE A 31 25.28 -2.95 -26.08
CA ILE A 31 24.12 -2.74 -26.97
C ILE A 31 22.82 -3.04 -26.20
N LEU A 32 22.79 -4.15 -25.46
CA LEU A 32 21.61 -4.57 -24.70
C LEU A 32 21.26 -3.58 -23.57
N THR A 33 22.22 -2.91 -22.92
CA THR A 33 21.93 -1.91 -21.88
C THR A 33 21.09 -0.73 -22.40
N SER A 34 21.14 -0.45 -23.70
CA SER A 34 20.36 0.62 -24.35
C SER A 34 18.97 0.16 -24.79
N SER A 35 18.65 -1.13 -24.67
CA SER A 35 17.40 -1.74 -25.13
C SER A 35 16.32 -1.77 -24.04
N ASN A 36 15.04 -1.91 -24.44
CA ASN A 36 13.96 -2.15 -23.48
C ASN A 36 14.15 -3.52 -22.79
N PRO A 37 13.93 -3.68 -21.46
CA PRO A 37 14.13 -4.98 -20.80
C PRO A 37 13.27 -6.10 -21.39
N ARG A 38 12.12 -5.75 -21.98
CA ARG A 38 11.26 -6.71 -22.70
C ARG A 38 11.92 -7.21 -23.98
N ASP A 39 12.64 -6.35 -24.69
CA ASP A 39 13.37 -6.74 -25.90
C ASP A 39 14.63 -7.52 -25.57
N VAL A 40 15.30 -7.21 -24.45
CA VAL A 40 16.40 -8.03 -23.92
C VAL A 40 15.90 -9.44 -23.56
N ALA A 41 14.73 -9.54 -22.91
CA ALA A 41 14.12 -10.84 -22.62
C ALA A 41 13.78 -11.60 -23.92
N ARG A 42 13.19 -10.94 -24.92
CA ARG A 42 12.92 -11.55 -26.24
C ARG A 42 14.19 -12.01 -26.94
N PHE A 43 15.25 -11.21 -26.90
CA PHE A 43 16.57 -11.57 -27.43
C PHE A 43 17.11 -12.85 -26.78
N ALA A 44 16.99 -12.97 -25.45
CA ALA A 44 17.40 -14.17 -24.72
C ALA A 44 16.65 -15.44 -25.16
N TYR A 45 15.43 -15.32 -25.68
CA TYR A 45 14.66 -16.45 -26.22
C TYR A 45 15.01 -16.83 -27.67
N THR A 46 15.88 -16.08 -28.35
CA THR A 46 16.21 -16.35 -29.77
C THR A 46 17.14 -17.54 -29.97
N CYS A 47 18.10 -17.76 -29.06
CA CYS A 47 19.03 -18.88 -29.11
C CYS A 47 19.67 -19.15 -27.74
N GLN A 48 20.29 -20.32 -27.58
CA GLN A 48 20.97 -20.69 -26.34
C GLN A 48 22.10 -19.71 -25.98
N TYR A 49 22.91 -19.26 -26.95
CA TYR A 49 23.98 -18.30 -26.68
C TYR A 49 23.45 -17.00 -26.09
N ALA A 50 22.38 -16.43 -26.66
CA ALA A 50 21.74 -15.22 -26.15
C ALA A 50 21.17 -15.42 -24.74
N HIS A 51 20.56 -16.58 -24.47
CA HIS A 51 20.09 -16.93 -23.13
C HIS A 51 21.23 -16.97 -22.12
N LYS A 52 22.34 -17.64 -22.46
CA LYS A 52 23.53 -17.73 -21.61
C LYS A 52 24.12 -16.36 -21.33
N LEU A 53 24.24 -15.52 -22.35
CA LEU A 53 24.76 -14.15 -22.22
C LEU A 53 23.90 -13.29 -21.29
N VAL A 54 22.57 -13.42 -21.34
CA VAL A 54 21.67 -12.55 -20.57
C VAL A 54 21.45 -13.04 -19.13
N TYR A 55 21.40 -14.35 -18.91
CA TYR A 55 20.93 -14.92 -17.63
C TYR A 55 21.96 -15.73 -16.83
N GLU A 56 23.07 -16.16 -17.44
CA GLU A 56 24.13 -16.92 -16.75
C GLU A 56 25.31 -16.08 -16.20
N PRO A 57 25.56 -14.79 -16.57
CA PRO A 57 26.66 -14.04 -15.95
C PRO A 57 26.43 -13.77 -14.47
N ASN A 58 27.50 -13.88 -13.68
CA ASN A 58 27.47 -13.69 -12.22
C ASN A 58 27.59 -12.23 -11.78
N ASP A 59 28.08 -11.33 -12.64
CA ASP A 59 28.42 -9.94 -12.28
C ASP A 59 27.22 -8.98 -12.21
N GLN A 60 26.03 -9.44 -12.66
CA GLN A 60 24.80 -8.66 -12.79
C GLN A 60 24.96 -7.32 -13.53
N PHE A 61 26.04 -7.12 -14.29
CA PHE A 61 26.37 -5.82 -14.91
C PHE A 61 25.25 -5.35 -15.83
N LEU A 62 24.83 -6.22 -16.77
CA LEU A 62 23.74 -5.94 -17.70
C LEU A 62 22.44 -5.56 -16.97
N TRP A 63 22.08 -6.29 -15.90
CA TRP A 63 20.85 -6.06 -15.14
C TRP A 63 20.89 -4.76 -14.36
N ARG A 64 22.04 -4.43 -13.74
CA ARG A 64 22.27 -3.16 -13.05
C ARG A 64 22.13 -1.99 -14.02
N GLU A 65 22.82 -2.03 -15.16
CA GLU A 65 22.75 -0.96 -16.17
C GLU A 65 21.35 -0.82 -16.76
N LEU A 66 20.65 -1.93 -17.03
CA LEU A 66 19.25 -1.91 -17.49
C LEU A 66 18.31 -1.30 -16.46
N TYR A 67 18.54 -1.55 -15.17
CA TYR A 67 17.75 -0.96 -14.09
C TYR A 67 18.04 0.54 -13.95
N LEU A 68 19.31 0.94 -13.90
CA LEU A 68 19.74 2.34 -13.76
C LEU A 68 19.40 3.18 -15.01
N GLY A 69 19.26 2.55 -16.19
CA GLY A 69 18.76 3.19 -17.40
C GLY A 69 17.25 3.45 -17.41
N ARG A 70 16.52 3.09 -16.35
CA ARG A 70 15.09 3.36 -16.16
C ARG A 70 14.89 4.47 -15.12
N PRO A 71 13.74 5.16 -15.12
CA PRO A 71 13.39 6.13 -14.09
C PRO A 71 13.04 5.40 -12.80
N PHE A 72 14.05 4.82 -12.15
CA PHE A 72 13.98 4.17 -10.85
C PHE A 72 15.12 4.68 -9.97
N ASP A 73 14.88 4.71 -8.67
CA ASP A 73 15.89 5.07 -7.70
C ASP A 73 16.97 3.98 -7.61
N ASP A 74 18.21 4.42 -7.43
CA ASP A 74 19.37 3.56 -7.23
C ASP A 74 19.22 2.73 -5.95
N LEU A 75 19.16 1.40 -6.08
CA LEU A 75 18.95 0.47 -4.96
C LEU A 75 20.03 0.58 -3.87
N ARG A 76 21.24 1.05 -4.23
CA ARG A 76 22.33 1.26 -3.27
C ARG A 76 22.04 2.38 -2.27
N LYS A 77 21.09 3.27 -2.60
CA LYS A 77 20.67 4.39 -1.75
C LYS A 77 19.48 4.06 -0.86
N ALA A 78 18.94 2.84 -0.95
CA ALA A 78 17.83 2.41 -0.11
C ALA A 78 18.25 2.37 1.36
N VAL A 79 17.37 2.87 2.24
CA VAL A 79 17.61 2.86 3.69
C VAL A 79 17.07 1.54 4.26
N PRO A 80 17.74 0.91 5.24
CA PRO A 80 17.23 -0.29 5.89
C PRO A 80 15.80 -0.12 6.38
N VAL A 81 14.97 -1.13 6.18
CA VAL A 81 13.61 -1.22 6.76
C VAL A 81 13.65 -2.13 8.00
N PRO A 82 12.78 -1.90 9.00
CA PRO A 82 12.65 -2.82 10.12
C PRO A 82 12.33 -4.23 9.62
N LYS A 83 13.09 -5.23 10.09
CA LYS A 83 12.89 -6.62 9.71
C LYS A 83 11.95 -7.27 10.72
N GLY A 84 10.81 -7.75 10.23
CA GLY A 84 9.94 -8.65 11.00
C GLY A 84 10.59 -10.01 11.25
N GLN A 85 9.99 -10.82 12.13
CA GLN A 85 10.36 -12.23 12.23
C GLN A 85 9.70 -13.03 11.10
N PRO A 86 10.39 -13.98 10.45
CA PRO A 86 9.76 -14.89 9.52
C PRO A 86 8.63 -15.65 10.25
N ILE A 87 7.41 -15.51 9.76
CA ILE A 87 6.28 -16.32 10.24
C ILE A 87 6.48 -17.72 9.65
N PRO A 88 6.58 -18.79 10.47
CA PRO A 88 6.67 -20.14 9.94
C PRO A 88 5.45 -20.42 9.07
N SER A 89 5.65 -20.64 7.78
CA SER A 89 4.58 -21.10 6.90
C SER A 89 4.54 -22.63 6.92
N ASP A 90 3.35 -23.23 6.82
CA ASP A 90 3.17 -24.69 6.75
C ASP A 90 3.93 -25.35 5.56
N ALA A 91 4.45 -24.54 4.61
CA ALA A 91 5.26 -24.99 3.48
C ALA A 91 6.72 -25.32 3.83
N GLU A 92 7.19 -25.05 5.05
CA GLU A 92 8.59 -25.30 5.45
C GLU A 92 8.82 -26.70 6.04
N ILE A 93 7.79 -27.56 6.11
CA ILE A 93 7.94 -28.98 6.50
C ILE A 93 8.35 -29.82 5.27
N GLU A 94 9.42 -29.44 4.58
CA GLU A 94 10.20 -30.35 3.73
C GLU A 94 11.59 -29.75 3.40
N GLY A 95 12.51 -29.91 4.36
CA GLY A 95 13.89 -30.30 4.07
C GLY A 95 14.76 -29.43 3.16
N SER A 96 14.59 -28.10 3.13
CA SER A 96 15.59 -27.21 2.52
C SER A 96 16.37 -26.46 3.60
N PRO A 97 17.72 -26.45 3.59
CA PRO A 97 18.50 -25.79 4.63
C PRO A 97 18.29 -24.27 4.56
N VAL A 98 17.88 -23.70 5.68
CA VAL A 98 17.86 -22.25 5.95
C VAL A 98 19.26 -21.68 5.69
N PRO A 99 19.44 -20.71 4.78
CA PRO A 99 20.69 -19.96 4.72
C PRO A 99 20.82 -19.18 6.04
N GLN A 100 21.84 -19.52 6.82
CA GLN A 100 22.26 -18.69 7.94
C GLN A 100 22.90 -17.43 7.37
N ASP A 101 22.10 -16.39 7.12
CA ASP A 101 22.64 -15.10 6.74
C ASP A 101 23.16 -14.37 7.98
N SER A 102 24.48 -14.49 8.12
CA SER A 102 25.34 -13.77 9.03
C SER A 102 25.10 -12.27 9.02
N SER A 103 25.05 -11.69 10.21
CA SER A 103 25.31 -10.28 10.46
C SER A 103 26.60 -9.82 9.76
N GLY A 104 26.52 -8.89 8.80
CA GLY A 104 27.72 -8.28 8.21
C GLY A 104 27.46 -7.35 7.02
N SER A 105 27.90 -6.09 7.16
CA SER A 105 28.26 -5.12 6.12
C SER A 105 27.36 -4.95 4.88
N THR A 106 26.76 -3.76 4.75
CA THR A 106 25.97 -3.24 3.62
C THR A 106 26.74 -3.00 2.30
N ASP A 107 27.96 -3.53 2.13
CA ASP A 107 28.87 -3.04 1.07
C ASP A 107 29.20 -4.08 -0.02
N ASP A 108 28.43 -5.16 -0.16
CA ASP A 108 28.60 -6.10 -1.28
C ASP A 108 27.60 -5.80 -2.41
N GLU A 109 28.00 -4.92 -3.33
CA GLU A 109 27.21 -4.52 -4.52
C GLU A 109 26.76 -5.72 -5.37
N SER A 110 27.47 -6.86 -5.28
CA SER A 110 27.17 -8.10 -5.99
C SER A 110 25.91 -8.82 -5.48
N GLN A 111 25.45 -8.50 -4.27
CA GLN A 111 24.28 -9.13 -3.64
C GLN A 111 22.96 -8.39 -3.91
N LEU A 112 22.99 -7.21 -4.52
CA LEU A 112 21.77 -6.45 -4.78
C LEU A 112 20.90 -7.13 -5.86
N PRO A 113 19.57 -7.19 -5.67
CA PRO A 113 18.66 -7.97 -6.50
C PRO A 113 18.24 -7.25 -7.80
N TRP A 114 19.20 -6.66 -8.55
CA TRP A 114 18.94 -5.81 -9.73
C TRP A 114 18.01 -6.49 -10.75
N ARG A 115 18.32 -7.74 -11.12
CA ARG A 115 17.54 -8.52 -12.08
C ARG A 115 16.10 -8.70 -11.63
N SER A 116 15.91 -9.27 -10.44
CA SER A 116 14.57 -9.58 -9.92
C SER A 116 13.75 -8.32 -9.71
N GLU A 117 14.36 -7.24 -9.26
CA GLU A 117 13.65 -5.98 -9.03
C GLU A 117 13.19 -5.34 -10.34
N LEU A 118 14.05 -5.30 -11.36
CA LEU A 118 13.66 -4.84 -12.69
C LEU A 118 12.52 -5.68 -13.26
N GLN A 119 12.62 -7.01 -13.17
CA GLN A 119 11.61 -7.94 -13.68
C GLN A 119 10.26 -7.74 -12.97
N ARG A 120 10.25 -7.65 -11.64
CA ARG A 120 9.03 -7.41 -10.85
C ARG A 120 8.34 -6.11 -11.24
N ARG A 121 9.09 -5.00 -11.39
CA ARG A 121 8.52 -3.69 -11.76
C ARG A 121 7.96 -3.67 -13.17
N VAL A 122 8.67 -4.25 -14.14
CA VAL A 122 8.17 -4.38 -15.52
C VAL A 122 6.92 -5.24 -15.56
N GLN A 123 6.88 -6.35 -14.81
CA GLN A 123 5.72 -7.22 -14.72
C GLN A 123 4.53 -6.51 -14.05
N ALA A 124 4.76 -5.73 -13.00
CA ALA A 124 3.73 -4.95 -12.31
C ALA A 124 3.08 -3.92 -13.24
N GLU A 125 3.86 -3.23 -14.09
CA GLU A 125 3.34 -2.30 -15.10
C GLU A 125 2.47 -3.02 -16.15
N ILE A 126 2.88 -4.22 -16.58
CA ILE A 126 2.08 -5.05 -17.51
C ILE A 126 0.77 -5.48 -16.85
N VAL A 127 0.83 -5.97 -15.61
CA VAL A 127 -0.36 -6.39 -14.84
C VAL A 127 -1.31 -5.21 -14.67
N ALA A 128 -0.80 -4.06 -14.23
CA ALA A 128 -1.58 -2.85 -14.03
C ALA A 128 -2.27 -2.39 -15.33
N GLY A 129 -1.57 -2.43 -16.47
CA GLY A 129 -2.13 -2.06 -17.76
C GLY A 129 -3.07 -3.10 -18.39
N SER A 130 -3.12 -4.33 -17.87
CA SER A 130 -3.90 -5.43 -18.48
C SER A 130 -5.37 -5.46 -18.07
N GLY A 131 -5.76 -4.76 -17.00
CA GLY A 131 -7.12 -4.87 -16.42
C GLY A 131 -7.43 -6.24 -15.81
N THR A 132 -6.42 -7.09 -15.60
CA THR A 132 -6.60 -8.43 -15.03
C THR A 132 -7.21 -8.38 -13.63
N ARG A 133 -8.09 -9.34 -13.33
CA ARG A 133 -8.66 -9.56 -12.00
C ARG A 133 -8.05 -10.76 -11.28
N ASP A 134 -7.10 -11.44 -11.91
CA ASP A 134 -6.35 -12.56 -11.31
C ASP A 134 -5.61 -12.11 -10.04
N ALA A 135 -6.06 -12.64 -8.90
CA ALA A 135 -5.55 -12.24 -7.59
C ALA A 135 -4.05 -12.57 -7.38
N ARG A 136 -3.49 -13.61 -7.99
CA ARG A 136 -2.05 -13.93 -7.88
C ARG A 136 -1.20 -12.95 -8.67
N ARG A 137 -1.63 -12.62 -9.89
CA ARG A 137 -0.97 -11.60 -10.71
C ARG A 137 -1.03 -10.23 -10.04
N LEU A 138 -2.18 -9.88 -9.48
CA LEU A 138 -2.38 -8.65 -8.72
C LEU A 138 -1.51 -8.62 -7.47
N GLN A 139 -1.44 -9.71 -6.70
CA GLN A 139 -0.56 -9.82 -5.54
C GLN A 139 0.90 -9.49 -5.89
N ALA A 140 1.46 -10.15 -6.91
CA ALA A 140 2.85 -9.90 -7.33
C ALA A 140 3.06 -8.45 -7.78
N ALA A 141 2.06 -7.83 -8.42
CA ALA A 141 2.13 -6.42 -8.77
C ALA A 141 2.08 -5.51 -7.53
N TYR A 142 1.23 -5.80 -6.55
CA TYR A 142 1.14 -5.04 -5.31
C TYR A 142 2.44 -5.09 -4.50
N GLU A 143 3.04 -6.27 -4.39
CA GLU A 143 4.36 -6.46 -3.78
C GLU A 143 5.42 -5.59 -4.47
N ALA A 144 5.47 -5.61 -5.81
CA ALA A 144 6.43 -4.78 -6.56
C ALA A 144 6.23 -3.27 -6.33
N PHE A 145 4.99 -2.77 -6.26
CA PHE A 145 4.74 -1.36 -5.95
C PHE A 145 5.15 -1.00 -4.51
N LEU A 146 4.86 -1.87 -3.54
CA LEU A 146 5.25 -1.66 -2.14
C LEU A 146 6.77 -1.70 -1.97
N THR A 147 7.46 -2.66 -2.57
CA THR A 147 8.93 -2.70 -2.58
C THR A 147 9.54 -1.47 -3.24
N ALA A 148 8.91 -0.92 -4.29
CA ALA A 148 9.36 0.34 -4.88
C ALA A 148 9.22 1.53 -3.92
N ILE A 149 8.13 1.59 -3.12
CA ILE A 149 7.96 2.59 -2.06
C ILE A 149 9.03 2.41 -0.96
N GLU A 150 9.29 1.18 -0.54
CA GLU A 150 10.26 0.85 0.53
C GLU A 150 11.70 1.16 0.11
N THR A 151 12.03 0.94 -1.16
CA THR A 151 13.35 1.22 -1.76
C THR A 151 13.47 2.62 -2.36
N ALA A 152 12.48 3.49 -2.13
CA ALA A 152 12.52 4.87 -2.60
C ALA A 152 13.70 5.63 -1.98
N ALA A 153 14.33 6.50 -2.77
CA ALA A 153 15.42 7.33 -2.29
C ALA A 153 14.94 8.19 -1.09
N PRO A 154 15.74 8.30 -0.01
CA PRO A 154 15.36 9.10 1.15
C PRO A 154 15.18 10.58 0.77
N ALA A 155 14.32 11.31 1.49
CA ALA A 155 14.08 12.74 1.23
C ALA A 155 15.29 13.62 1.60
N MET A 156 16.13 13.15 2.52
CA MET A 156 17.45 13.69 2.83
C MET A 156 18.46 12.56 2.96
N SER A 157 19.64 12.77 2.40
CA SER A 157 20.74 11.80 2.44
C SER A 157 21.36 11.70 3.85
N PRO A 158 21.96 10.54 4.21
CA PRO A 158 22.71 10.40 5.45
C PRO A 158 23.85 11.43 5.62
N SER A 159 24.50 11.80 4.52
CA SER A 159 25.53 12.84 4.46
C SER A 159 24.98 14.23 4.82
N GLU A 160 23.76 14.56 4.40
CA GLU A 160 23.09 15.82 4.78
C GLU A 160 22.58 15.82 6.22
N LEU A 161 22.43 14.64 6.83
CA LEU A 161 22.05 14.45 8.23
C LEU A 161 23.27 14.42 9.18
N GLY A 162 24.49 14.65 8.67
CA GLY A 162 25.71 14.66 9.49
C GLY A 162 26.09 13.29 10.05
N VAL A 163 25.58 12.19 9.46
CA VAL A 163 26.00 10.83 9.81
C VAL A 163 27.23 10.49 8.97
N GLU A 164 28.41 10.89 9.45
CA GLU A 164 29.68 10.50 8.83
C GLU A 164 29.83 8.97 8.87
N SER A 165 29.88 8.34 7.68
CA SER A 165 30.45 7.01 7.54
C SER A 165 31.95 7.12 7.81
N LYS A 166 32.45 6.48 8.88
CA LYS A 166 33.89 6.27 9.05
C LYS A 166 34.40 5.41 7.89
N GLY A 167 35.12 6.03 6.95
CA GLY A 167 35.73 5.31 5.82
C GLY A 167 36.64 6.18 4.97
N ALA A 168 37.88 6.32 5.44
CA ALA A 168 39.13 6.57 4.70
C ALA A 168 39.13 7.62 3.58
N ASP A 169 39.63 8.83 3.89
CA ASP A 169 40.21 9.70 2.87
C ASP A 169 41.72 9.85 3.05
N GLY A 170 42.41 9.39 2.02
CA GLY A 170 43.78 9.78 1.71
C GLY A 170 43.80 11.19 1.14
N LYS A 171 44.62 12.02 1.79
CA LYS A 171 45.50 13.05 1.21
C LYS A 171 44.84 14.21 0.43
N ALA A 172 44.72 15.32 1.16
CA ALA A 172 44.50 16.67 0.65
C ALA A 172 45.66 17.21 -0.21
N THR A 173 45.31 17.86 -1.32
CA THR A 173 46.01 18.97 -2.02
C THR A 173 44.97 19.59 -2.97
N GLY A 174 44.75 20.89 -3.17
CA GLY A 174 45.39 22.11 -2.71
C GLY A 174 44.50 23.31 -3.10
N SER A 175 44.87 24.48 -2.57
CA SER A 175 44.23 25.79 -2.60
C SER A 175 43.95 26.42 -3.97
N GLY A 176 42.90 27.23 -4.04
CA GLY A 176 42.69 28.24 -5.09
C GLY A 176 41.59 29.23 -4.69
N ASP A 177 41.99 30.37 -4.13
CA ASP A 177 41.14 31.53 -3.83
C ASP A 177 40.49 32.11 -5.10
N SER A 178 39.21 32.50 -5.01
CA SER A 178 38.64 33.59 -5.81
C SER A 178 37.39 34.14 -5.15
N GLN A 179 37.52 35.38 -4.72
CA GLN A 179 36.51 36.21 -4.06
C GLN A 179 35.57 36.80 -5.12
N GLY A 180 34.27 36.59 -4.98
CA GLY A 180 33.24 37.12 -5.87
C GLY A 180 31.96 37.43 -5.10
N ASP A 181 31.75 38.72 -4.86
CA ASP A 181 30.58 39.32 -4.27
C ASP A 181 29.37 39.17 -5.21
N ALA A 182 28.30 38.51 -4.74
CA ALA A 182 27.00 38.47 -5.40
C ALA A 182 25.89 38.32 -4.37
N THR A 183 25.20 39.44 -4.15
CA THR A 183 23.93 39.55 -3.44
C THR A 183 22.91 38.62 -4.10
N THR A 184 22.60 37.50 -3.45
CA THR A 184 21.57 36.57 -3.92
C THR A 184 20.51 36.42 -2.84
N THR A 185 19.28 36.72 -3.24
CA THR A 185 18.03 36.55 -2.51
C THR A 185 17.93 35.15 -1.90
N VAL A 186 17.58 35.10 -0.62
CA VAL A 186 17.35 33.87 0.15
C VAL A 186 16.04 33.22 -0.33
N ASP A 187 16.13 32.42 -1.39
CA ASP A 187 15.17 31.36 -1.71
C ASP A 187 15.91 30.02 -1.58
N SER A 188 16.13 29.58 -0.34
CA SER A 188 16.68 28.26 -0.05
C SER A 188 15.55 27.25 0.14
N ASP A 189 14.77 27.02 -0.91
CA ASP A 189 13.99 25.79 -1.04
C ASP A 189 14.98 24.76 -1.61
N ALA A 190 15.78 24.15 -0.71
CA ALA A 190 16.64 23.03 -1.06
C ALA A 190 15.74 21.97 -1.71
N SER A 191 15.87 21.80 -3.03
CA SER A 191 15.03 20.90 -3.81
C SER A 191 15.11 19.51 -3.19
N VAL A 192 14.10 19.12 -2.42
CA VAL A 192 13.97 17.76 -1.87
C VAL A 192 14.14 16.83 -3.05
N ALA A 193 15.21 16.03 -3.05
CA ALA A 193 15.52 15.15 -4.17
C ALA A 193 14.28 14.33 -4.50
N ARG A 194 13.81 14.36 -5.74
CA ARG A 194 12.62 13.59 -6.14
C ARG A 194 12.95 12.11 -6.15
N SER A 195 12.00 11.27 -5.77
CA SER A 195 12.12 9.81 -5.89
C SER A 195 11.45 9.36 -7.18
N GLU A 196 12.22 8.74 -8.06
CA GLU A 196 11.71 8.18 -9.30
C GLU A 196 10.82 6.95 -9.04
N ASN A 197 11.09 6.19 -7.97
CA ASN A 197 10.21 5.09 -7.55
C ASN A 197 8.82 5.62 -7.19
N ILE A 198 8.73 6.65 -6.33
CA ILE A 198 7.46 7.24 -5.91
C ILE A 198 6.71 7.81 -7.12
N HIS A 199 7.40 8.52 -8.02
CA HIS A 199 6.80 9.03 -9.24
C HIS A 199 6.29 7.92 -10.16
N TRP A 200 7.05 6.82 -10.30
CA TRP A 200 6.61 5.66 -11.09
C TRP A 200 5.35 5.03 -10.51
N VAL A 201 5.32 4.76 -9.20
CA VAL A 201 4.14 4.19 -8.51
C VAL A 201 2.93 5.09 -8.68
N ASP A 202 3.06 6.38 -8.37
CA ASP A 202 1.95 7.34 -8.46
C ASP A 202 1.40 7.44 -9.89
N ARG A 203 2.29 7.50 -10.89
CA ARG A 203 1.91 7.53 -12.32
C ARG A 203 1.09 6.30 -12.72
N ILE A 204 1.54 5.10 -12.33
CA ILE A 204 0.88 3.86 -12.75
C ILE A 204 -0.48 3.71 -12.05
N LEU A 205 -0.53 3.91 -10.74
CA LEU A 205 -1.76 3.75 -9.97
C LEU A 205 -2.84 4.75 -10.42
N ARG A 206 -2.48 6.01 -10.72
CA ARG A 206 -3.42 7.00 -11.27
C ARG A 206 -3.95 6.63 -12.65
N LYS A 207 -3.11 6.06 -13.52
CA LYS A 207 -3.48 5.78 -14.92
C LYS A 207 -4.31 4.51 -15.08
N THR A 208 -4.09 3.51 -14.25
CA THR A 208 -4.62 2.15 -14.48
C THR A 208 -5.85 1.83 -13.64
N LYS A 209 -6.20 2.66 -12.64
CA LYS A 209 -7.24 2.36 -11.65
C LYS A 209 -7.10 0.95 -11.04
N LEU A 210 -5.87 0.45 -10.97
CA LEU A 210 -5.56 -0.90 -10.49
C LEU A 210 -6.14 -1.20 -9.10
N LEU A 211 -6.18 -0.18 -8.24
CA LEU A 211 -6.71 -0.32 -6.89
C LEU A 211 -8.24 -0.47 -6.89
N ASP A 212 -8.94 0.07 -7.89
CA ASP A 212 -10.41 0.01 -8.00
C ASP A 212 -10.92 -1.36 -8.49
N LEU A 213 -10.05 -2.14 -9.13
CA LEU A 213 -10.36 -3.51 -9.52
C LEU A 213 -10.59 -4.37 -8.27
N VAL A 214 -11.77 -5.00 -8.20
CA VAL A 214 -12.05 -6.05 -7.22
C VAL A 214 -11.43 -7.35 -7.75
N PRO A 215 -10.44 -7.94 -7.05
CA PRO A 215 -9.84 -9.19 -7.49
C PRO A 215 -10.91 -10.28 -7.63
N ALA A 216 -10.81 -11.09 -8.68
CA ALA A 216 -11.63 -12.27 -8.84
C ALA A 216 -11.03 -13.37 -7.95
N TYR A 217 -11.70 -13.64 -6.83
CA TYR A 217 -11.28 -14.65 -5.86
C TYR A 217 -11.79 -16.07 -6.21
N THR A 218 -12.32 -16.28 -7.42
CA THR A 218 -13.22 -17.39 -7.69
C THR A 218 -12.58 -18.55 -8.45
N GLY A 219 -12.80 -19.75 -7.92
CA GLY A 219 -13.22 -20.94 -8.68
C GLY A 219 -14.67 -20.82 -9.16
N ALA A 220 -14.98 -19.74 -9.87
CA ALA A 220 -16.16 -19.58 -10.68
C ALA A 220 -15.59 -19.46 -12.07
N ILE A 221 -15.96 -20.42 -12.91
CA ILE A 221 -15.69 -20.46 -14.33
C ILE A 221 -16.17 -19.12 -14.89
N VAL A 222 -15.25 -18.20 -15.07
CA VAL A 222 -15.36 -17.12 -16.02
C VAL A 222 -14.38 -17.55 -17.09
N ASP A 223 -14.89 -17.97 -18.24
CA ASP A 223 -14.09 -18.33 -19.40
C ASP A 223 -13.07 -17.22 -19.63
N ILE A 224 -11.82 -17.48 -19.23
CA ILE A 224 -10.67 -16.68 -19.60
C ILE A 224 -10.38 -17.14 -21.03
N PRO A 225 -10.54 -16.28 -22.05
CA PRO A 225 -10.10 -16.64 -23.40
C PRO A 225 -8.63 -17.03 -23.29
N SER A 226 -8.28 -18.18 -23.85
CA SER A 226 -6.91 -18.67 -23.83
C SER A 226 -6.01 -17.63 -24.51
N LEU A 227 -4.71 -17.67 -24.21
CA LEU A 227 -3.73 -16.76 -24.81
C LEU A 227 -3.70 -16.82 -26.36
N GLU A 228 -4.27 -17.89 -26.93
CA GLU A 228 -4.43 -18.14 -28.37
C GLU A 228 -5.63 -17.38 -28.96
N ASP A 229 -6.67 -17.11 -28.18
CA ASP A 229 -7.89 -16.40 -28.61
C ASP A 229 -7.69 -14.88 -28.75
N LEU A 230 -6.61 -14.34 -28.18
CA LEU A 230 -6.24 -12.92 -28.29
C LEU A 230 -5.31 -12.60 -29.47
N GLN A 231 -4.97 -13.59 -30.31
CA GLN A 231 -3.99 -13.43 -31.39
C GLN A 231 -4.53 -13.59 -32.82
N THR A 232 -5.84 -13.79 -33.02
CA THR A 232 -6.40 -13.91 -34.38
C THR A 232 -7.13 -12.64 -34.83
N PRO A 233 -6.80 -12.05 -36.00
CA PRO A 233 -7.62 -11.02 -36.62
C PRO A 233 -8.91 -11.66 -37.14
N GLY A 234 -10.05 -11.10 -36.76
CA GLY A 234 -11.37 -11.63 -37.06
C GLY A 234 -11.58 -11.99 -38.52
N THR A 235 -12.01 -13.23 -38.74
CA THR A 235 -12.64 -13.66 -40.00
C THR A 235 -14.05 -14.08 -39.65
N GLU A 236 -15.04 -13.36 -40.17
CA GLU A 236 -16.45 -13.70 -40.08
C GLU A 236 -16.68 -15.07 -40.75
N SER A 237 -17.46 -15.94 -40.10
CA SER A 237 -18.09 -17.06 -40.80
C SER A 237 -19.52 -17.24 -40.28
N GLU A 238 -20.45 -17.09 -41.22
CA GLU A 238 -21.85 -17.52 -41.15
C GLU A 238 -21.98 -19.05 -41.30
N SER A 239 -23.21 -19.53 -41.07
CA SER A 239 -23.77 -20.86 -41.38
C SER A 239 -23.48 -21.97 -40.34
N GLU A 240 -24.37 -22.91 -40.02
CA GLU A 240 -25.72 -23.22 -40.48
C GLU A 240 -26.37 -24.22 -39.50
N SER A 241 -27.69 -24.28 -39.59
CA SER A 241 -28.67 -25.26 -39.10
C SER A 241 -28.22 -26.64 -38.57
N ALA A 242 -28.90 -27.11 -37.53
CA ALA A 242 -29.43 -28.49 -37.50
C ALA A 242 -30.72 -28.59 -36.65
N ALA A 243 -31.76 -29.11 -37.28
CA ALA A 243 -33.08 -29.39 -36.73
C ALA A 243 -33.18 -30.80 -36.12
N GLY A 244 -34.19 -31.00 -35.27
CA GLY A 244 -34.68 -32.31 -34.80
C GLY A 244 -35.71 -32.13 -33.68
N SER A 245 -36.98 -31.83 -33.97
CA SER A 245 -38.09 -32.79 -34.16
C SER A 245 -38.43 -33.55 -32.86
N THR A 246 -39.57 -33.37 -32.18
CA THR A 246 -40.96 -33.80 -32.48
C THR A 246 -41.77 -33.50 -31.19
N SER A 247 -43.00 -32.99 -31.14
CA SER A 247 -44.31 -33.61 -31.44
C SER A 247 -45.39 -32.63 -30.91
N HIS A 248 -46.39 -32.18 -31.68
CA HIS A 248 -47.76 -32.75 -31.80
C HIS A 248 -48.45 -32.98 -30.43
N THR A 249 -49.63 -32.48 -30.06
CA THR A 249 -50.79 -31.81 -30.73
C THR A 249 -51.77 -31.31 -29.62
N PRO A 250 -53.03 -30.85 -29.87
CA PRO A 250 -53.46 -29.50 -29.47
C PRO A 250 -54.77 -29.49 -28.63
N GLY A 251 -55.37 -28.31 -28.51
CA GLY A 251 -56.77 -28.14 -28.12
C GLY A 251 -56.90 -27.30 -26.86
N ASN A 252 -57.82 -26.36 -26.75
CA ASN A 252 -58.86 -25.88 -27.65
C ASN A 252 -59.29 -24.52 -27.06
N SER A 253 -59.62 -23.53 -27.91
CA SER A 253 -60.95 -22.89 -27.97
C SER A 253 -61.39 -22.25 -26.64
N GLU A 254 -61.78 -20.99 -26.54
CA GLU A 254 -62.65 -20.21 -27.41
C GLU A 254 -62.76 -18.81 -26.74
N ASP A 255 -62.58 -17.75 -27.52
CA ASP A 255 -63.64 -16.80 -27.90
C ASP A 255 -63.92 -15.69 -26.87
N SER A 256 -63.54 -14.44 -27.15
CA SER A 256 -64.26 -13.43 -27.97
C SER A 256 -65.35 -12.75 -27.12
N HIS A 257 -65.58 -11.44 -27.09
CA HIS A 257 -65.63 -10.44 -28.14
C HIS A 257 -65.90 -9.04 -27.49
N LEU A 258 -65.34 -7.96 -28.06
CA LEU A 258 -66.01 -6.68 -28.44
C LEU A 258 -66.49 -5.72 -27.31
N LEU A 259 -66.41 -4.37 -27.35
CA LEU A 259 -66.25 -3.36 -28.41
C LEU A 259 -65.84 -1.98 -27.80
N HIS A 260 -65.16 -1.19 -28.62
CA HIS A 260 -64.79 0.24 -28.58
C HIS A 260 -65.98 1.23 -28.46
N PRO A 261 -65.81 2.56 -28.16
CA PRO A 261 -65.00 3.52 -28.95
C PRO A 261 -64.30 4.71 -28.22
N GLY A 262 -63.23 5.24 -28.84
CA GLY A 262 -62.68 6.58 -28.60
C GLY A 262 -63.36 7.65 -29.49
N PRO A 263 -62.77 8.83 -29.82
CA PRO A 263 -61.41 9.34 -29.53
C PRO A 263 -61.35 10.82 -29.07
N THR A 264 -60.17 11.36 -28.74
CA THR A 264 -59.64 12.73 -29.10
C THR A 264 -58.19 12.84 -28.56
N LEU A 265 -57.16 12.50 -29.36
CA LEU A 265 -56.25 13.40 -30.08
C LEU A 265 -55.41 14.39 -29.23
N THR A 266 -54.14 14.07 -29.02
CA THR A 266 -53.00 14.89 -29.47
C THR A 266 -51.74 14.00 -29.59
N GLN A 267 -51.24 13.87 -30.82
CA GLN A 267 -49.91 13.34 -31.15
C GLN A 267 -48.96 14.50 -31.43
N THR A 268 -47.68 14.28 -31.12
CA THR A 268 -46.43 14.60 -31.87
C THR A 268 -45.35 14.98 -30.84
N ALA A 269 -44.11 14.49 -30.86
CA ALA A 269 -43.32 13.80 -31.88
C ALA A 269 -42.24 12.88 -31.24
N LYS A 270 -41.78 11.95 -32.09
CA LYS A 270 -40.78 10.89 -31.90
C LYS A 270 -39.42 11.35 -31.36
N LYS A 271 -38.78 10.51 -30.54
CA LYS A 271 -37.30 10.38 -30.44
C LYS A 271 -36.88 8.94 -30.71
N PRO A 272 -35.69 8.70 -31.31
CA PRO A 272 -35.29 7.42 -31.86
C PRO A 272 -34.91 6.44 -30.76
N VAL A 273 -35.22 5.17 -31.02
CA VAL A 273 -34.67 4.02 -30.32
C VAL A 273 -33.25 3.82 -30.82
N GLU A 274 -32.26 4.15 -29.99
CA GLU A 274 -30.89 3.64 -30.15
C GLU A 274 -30.63 2.62 -29.04
N SER A 275 -30.30 1.43 -29.50
CA SER A 275 -29.79 0.30 -28.75
C SER A 275 -28.52 0.68 -27.98
N ALA A 276 -28.61 0.75 -26.67
CA ALA A 276 -27.45 0.82 -25.78
C ALA A 276 -27.68 -0.08 -24.57
N GLN A 277 -27.81 -1.38 -24.81
CA GLN A 277 -27.55 -2.40 -23.79
C GLN A 277 -26.05 -2.71 -23.82
N ALA A 278 -25.25 -1.70 -23.45
CA ALA A 278 -23.92 -1.95 -22.94
C ALA A 278 -24.12 -2.50 -21.53
N GLN A 279 -23.81 -3.79 -21.38
CA GLN A 279 -23.73 -4.51 -20.12
C GLN A 279 -22.84 -3.70 -19.17
N LYS A 280 -23.44 -2.96 -18.22
CA LYS A 280 -22.70 -2.32 -17.13
C LYS A 280 -22.12 -3.42 -16.25
N VAL A 281 -20.90 -3.82 -16.56
CA VAL A 281 -20.07 -4.60 -15.65
C VAL A 281 -19.88 -3.75 -14.39
N ASN A 282 -20.16 -4.31 -13.22
CA ASN A 282 -19.99 -3.64 -11.94
C ASN A 282 -18.48 -3.37 -11.72
N ASP A 283 -18.03 -2.22 -12.19
CA ASP A 283 -16.64 -1.73 -12.11
C ASP A 283 -16.35 -0.96 -10.82
N ALA A 284 -17.34 -0.84 -9.92
CA ALA A 284 -17.21 -0.06 -8.70
C ALA A 284 -17.04 -0.99 -7.49
N TYR A 285 -15.95 -0.79 -6.75
CA TYR A 285 -15.78 -1.29 -5.39
C TYR A 285 -17.00 -0.91 -4.55
N ASP A 286 -17.82 -1.91 -4.22
CA ASP A 286 -18.84 -1.81 -3.19
C ASP A 286 -18.26 -2.45 -1.92
N ALA A 287 -17.89 -1.61 -0.95
CA ALA A 287 -17.39 -2.09 0.32
C ALA A 287 -18.52 -2.68 1.21
N SER A 288 -19.78 -2.62 0.76
CA SER A 288 -20.89 -3.39 1.34
C SER A 288 -21.00 -4.81 0.78
N ASP A 289 -20.38 -5.10 -0.36
CA ASP A 289 -20.15 -6.47 -0.84
C ASP A 289 -18.92 -7.04 -0.13
N VAL A 290 -19.07 -7.36 1.16
CA VAL A 290 -18.14 -8.23 1.88
C VAL A 290 -18.30 -9.65 1.31
N CYS A 291 -17.87 -9.82 0.08
CA CYS A 291 -17.65 -11.12 -0.53
C CYS A 291 -16.61 -11.80 0.36
N TRP A 292 -16.99 -12.93 0.96
CA TRP A 292 -16.08 -13.75 1.74
C TRP A 292 -14.75 -13.89 1.00
N ILE A 293 -13.66 -13.34 1.58
CA ILE A 293 -12.33 -13.41 0.99
C ILE A 293 -11.73 -14.75 1.41
N PRO A 294 -11.44 -15.67 0.47
CA PRO A 294 -10.79 -16.94 0.81
C PRO A 294 -9.47 -16.68 1.53
N ALA A 295 -9.13 -17.50 2.53
CA ALA A 295 -7.93 -17.30 3.36
C ALA A 295 -6.64 -17.13 2.52
N HIS A 296 -6.49 -17.90 1.44
CA HIS A 296 -5.33 -17.83 0.54
C HIS A 296 -5.23 -16.53 -0.26
N PHE A 297 -6.28 -15.71 -0.33
CA PHE A 297 -6.26 -14.39 -0.97
C PHE A 297 -6.25 -13.24 0.03
N ARG A 298 -6.24 -13.53 1.34
CA ARG A 298 -6.12 -12.52 2.40
C ARG A 298 -4.87 -11.66 2.22
N GLN A 299 -3.75 -12.27 1.82
CA GLN A 299 -2.50 -11.55 1.57
C GLN A 299 -2.64 -10.52 0.44
N ALA A 300 -3.20 -10.93 -0.71
CA ALA A 300 -3.43 -10.03 -1.84
C ALA A 300 -4.33 -8.83 -1.45
N HIS A 301 -5.38 -9.09 -0.65
CA HIS A 301 -6.26 -8.05 -0.12
C HIS A 301 -5.52 -7.09 0.83
N GLN A 302 -4.74 -7.62 1.78
CA GLN A 302 -3.96 -6.81 2.71
C GLN A 302 -2.90 -5.95 1.98
N LEU A 303 -2.26 -6.47 0.93
CA LEU A 303 -1.32 -5.71 0.10
C LEU A 303 -2.01 -4.59 -0.69
N ARG A 304 -3.20 -4.87 -1.25
CA ARG A 304 -4.03 -3.86 -1.91
C ARG A 304 -4.42 -2.75 -0.94
N SER A 305 -4.89 -3.10 0.26
CA SER A 305 -5.26 -2.13 1.29
C SER A 305 -4.06 -1.35 1.82
N ARG A 306 -2.87 -1.96 1.90
CA ARG A 306 -1.61 -1.24 2.21
C ARG A 306 -1.30 -0.19 1.15
N LEU A 307 -1.41 -0.52 -0.14
CA LEU A 307 -1.26 0.47 -1.21
C LEU A 307 -2.34 1.55 -1.17
N ARG A 308 -3.59 1.19 -0.88
CA ARG A 308 -4.68 2.17 -0.68
C ARG A 308 -4.40 3.08 0.51
N ALA A 309 -3.83 2.58 1.60
CA ALA A 309 -3.39 3.40 2.73
C ALA A 309 -2.22 4.33 2.36
N CYS A 310 -1.26 3.86 1.55
CA CYS A 310 -0.15 4.68 1.05
C CYS A 310 -0.61 5.84 0.15
N VAL A 311 -1.57 5.59 -0.74
CA VAL A 311 -2.14 6.61 -1.63
C VAL A 311 -3.19 7.46 -0.90
N ALA A 312 -3.90 6.84 0.05
CA ALA A 312 -5.07 7.37 0.72
C ALA A 312 -6.02 8.04 -0.29
N LEU A 313 -6.41 9.29 -0.04
CA LEU A 313 -7.30 10.04 -0.92
C LEU A 313 -6.57 10.86 -2.00
N ALA A 314 -5.25 10.67 -2.20
CA ALA A 314 -4.44 11.49 -3.11
C ALA A 314 -4.87 11.41 -4.59
N HIS A 315 -5.63 10.37 -4.95
CA HIS A 315 -6.16 10.15 -6.31
C HIS A 315 -7.61 10.62 -6.46
N GLU A 316 -8.25 11.08 -5.38
CA GLU A 316 -9.65 11.51 -5.40
C GLU A 316 -9.80 13.04 -5.44
N SER A 317 -10.65 13.51 -6.36
CA SER A 317 -10.94 14.94 -6.58
C SER A 317 -12.36 15.30 -6.16
N SER A 318 -12.52 16.31 -5.31
CA SER A 318 -13.85 16.84 -4.95
C SER A 318 -14.57 17.52 -6.11
N PHE A 319 -13.85 17.86 -7.18
CA PHE A 319 -14.42 18.51 -8.37
C PHE A 319 -14.95 17.50 -9.39
N ASP A 320 -14.57 16.24 -9.29
CA ASP A 320 -15.02 15.18 -10.18
C ASP A 320 -16.25 14.45 -9.61
N GLY A 321 -17.26 14.20 -10.45
CA GLY A 321 -18.51 13.57 -10.04
C GLY A 321 -18.33 12.14 -9.58
N ASP A 322 -17.54 11.36 -10.32
CA ASP A 322 -17.30 9.95 -10.02
C ASP A 322 -16.46 9.79 -8.74
N SER A 323 -15.46 10.64 -8.55
CA SER A 323 -14.70 10.74 -7.30
C SER A 323 -15.58 11.06 -6.10
N ARG A 324 -16.52 12.00 -6.22
CA ARG A 324 -17.46 12.29 -5.12
C ARG A 324 -18.31 11.07 -4.78
N ALA A 325 -18.85 10.38 -5.78
CA ALA A 325 -19.65 9.18 -5.56
C ALA A 325 -18.83 8.04 -4.93
N ARG A 326 -17.56 7.85 -5.33
CA ARG A 326 -16.65 6.88 -4.69
C ARG A 326 -16.36 7.26 -3.24
N MET A 327 -16.01 8.52 -2.98
CA MET A 327 -15.74 9.00 -1.62
C MET A 327 -16.94 8.82 -0.69
N GLU A 328 -18.17 9.01 -1.18
CA GLU A 328 -19.38 8.77 -0.38
C GLU A 328 -19.53 7.29 0.01
N ARG A 329 -19.30 6.37 -0.93
CA ARG A 329 -19.29 4.92 -0.64
C ARG A 329 -18.18 4.55 0.36
N LEU A 330 -16.97 5.09 0.16
CA LEU A 330 -15.85 4.88 1.07
C LEU A 330 -16.15 5.42 2.47
N ARG A 331 -16.83 6.57 2.58
CA ARG A 331 -17.24 7.17 3.86
C ARG A 331 -18.13 6.21 4.64
N ARG A 332 -19.24 5.79 4.04
CA ARG A 332 -20.21 4.87 4.68
C ARG A 332 -19.53 3.58 5.13
N ALA A 333 -18.78 2.95 4.23
CA ALA A 333 -18.14 1.67 4.52
C ALA A 333 -17.05 1.77 5.57
N SER A 334 -16.21 2.81 5.51
CA SER A 334 -15.11 2.99 6.48
C SER A 334 -15.63 3.32 7.87
N ARG A 335 -16.71 4.10 7.98
CA ARG A 335 -17.40 4.33 9.26
C ARG A 335 -18.01 3.04 9.82
N THR A 336 -18.68 2.27 8.98
CA THR A 336 -19.23 0.95 9.34
C THR A 336 -18.14 0.02 9.86
N PHE A 337 -16.97 0.02 9.21
CA PHE A 337 -15.86 -0.82 9.61
C PHE A 337 -15.22 -0.37 10.92
N VAL A 338 -14.88 0.92 11.06
CA VAL A 338 -14.13 1.44 12.21
C VAL A 338 -15.00 1.48 13.47
N TYR A 339 -16.29 1.84 13.37
CA TYR A 339 -17.14 1.92 14.56
C TYR A 339 -17.74 0.57 15.00
N ASP A 340 -17.34 -0.54 14.36
CA ASP A 340 -17.70 -1.90 14.79
C ASP A 340 -16.82 -2.34 15.98
N MET A 341 -17.40 -2.24 17.18
CA MET A 341 -16.73 -2.54 18.45
C MET A 341 -16.28 -4.00 18.57
N ARG A 342 -16.80 -4.91 17.74
CA ARG A 342 -16.37 -6.32 17.72
C ARG A 342 -14.92 -6.47 17.25
N LYS A 343 -14.28 -5.45 16.68
CA LYS A 343 -12.89 -5.48 16.20
C LYS A 343 -11.86 -5.15 17.30
N TYR A 344 -12.29 -4.53 18.40
CA TYR A 344 -11.40 -4.08 19.47
C TYR A 344 -11.36 -5.10 20.59
N ARG A 345 -10.47 -6.07 20.45
CA ARG A 345 -10.32 -7.19 21.39
C ARG A 345 -8.90 -7.27 21.90
N ARG A 346 -8.71 -8.08 22.93
CA ARG A 346 -7.38 -8.38 23.51
C ARG A 346 -6.43 -8.95 22.46
N GLU A 347 -6.92 -9.78 21.55
CA GLU A 347 -6.12 -10.46 20.53
C GLU A 347 -5.63 -9.50 19.43
N THR A 348 -6.41 -8.43 19.18
CA THR A 348 -6.07 -7.35 18.24
C THR A 348 -5.40 -6.17 18.95
N LEU A 349 -5.03 -6.34 20.23
CA LEU A 349 -4.48 -5.28 21.09
C LEU A 349 -5.34 -4.00 21.08
N TRP A 350 -6.64 -4.10 20.81
CA TRP A 350 -7.58 -2.99 20.63
C TRP A 350 -7.15 -1.96 19.56
N GLY A 351 -6.28 -2.35 18.63
CA GLY A 351 -5.74 -1.50 17.56
C GLY A 351 -6.07 -2.01 16.16
N PRO A 352 -5.45 -1.42 15.12
CA PRO A 352 -5.59 -1.85 13.73
C PRO A 352 -4.75 -3.10 13.42
N PHE A 353 -4.94 -4.15 14.22
CA PHE A 353 -4.16 -5.38 14.16
C PHE A 353 -5.04 -6.61 13.98
N ARG A 354 -4.44 -7.68 13.47
CA ARG A 354 -5.02 -9.00 13.31
C ARG A 354 -4.05 -10.07 13.78
N THR A 355 -4.56 -11.25 14.07
CA THR A 355 -3.72 -12.42 14.33
C THR A 355 -3.32 -13.09 13.01
N ALA A 356 -2.11 -13.63 12.96
CA ALA A 356 -1.67 -14.54 11.90
C ALA A 356 -2.37 -15.91 12.02
N ASP A 357 -2.02 -16.84 11.13
CA ASP A 357 -2.63 -18.18 11.07
C ASP A 357 -2.27 -19.04 12.29
N ASP A 358 -1.18 -18.73 12.99
CA ASP A 358 -0.79 -19.33 14.27
C ASP A 358 -1.69 -18.88 15.46
N GLU A 359 -2.65 -17.98 15.19
CA GLU A 359 -3.57 -17.34 16.14
C GLU A 359 -2.89 -16.54 17.26
N ARG A 360 -1.60 -16.22 17.08
CA ARG A 360 -0.77 -15.71 18.16
C ARG A 360 0.06 -14.52 17.74
N THR A 361 0.67 -14.58 16.56
CA THR A 361 1.47 -13.50 16.02
C THR A 361 0.56 -12.35 15.59
N VAL A 362 0.86 -11.14 16.05
CA VAL A 362 0.10 -9.93 15.74
C VAL A 362 0.73 -9.26 14.52
N LEU A 363 -0.11 -9.02 13.51
CA LEU A 363 0.24 -8.37 12.26
C LEU A 363 -0.65 -7.14 12.07
N VAL A 364 -0.21 -6.21 11.22
CA VAL A 364 -1.07 -5.08 10.83
C VAL A 364 -2.25 -5.57 10.02
N ASP A 365 -3.43 -5.03 10.34
CA ASP A 365 -4.61 -5.12 9.48
C ASP A 365 -4.67 -3.89 8.58
N TRP A 366 -4.10 -4.00 7.38
CA TRP A 366 -4.01 -2.88 6.44
C TRP A 366 -5.37 -2.44 5.90
N GLU A 367 -6.39 -3.31 5.92
CA GLU A 367 -7.78 -2.93 5.62
C GLU A 367 -8.31 -2.00 6.72
N HIS A 368 -8.02 -2.30 7.98
CA HIS A 368 -8.37 -1.42 9.09
C HIS A 368 -7.64 -0.07 8.97
N VAL A 369 -6.35 -0.06 8.65
CA VAL A 369 -5.57 1.17 8.42
C VAL A 369 -6.14 1.99 7.26
N GLU A 370 -6.53 1.35 6.15
CA GLU A 370 -7.21 2.00 5.02
C GLU A 370 -8.49 2.71 5.49
N HIS A 371 -9.35 2.02 6.24
CA HIS A 371 -10.59 2.60 6.74
C HIS A 371 -10.36 3.74 7.74
N ILE A 372 -9.37 3.64 8.63
CA ILE A 372 -8.97 4.72 9.54
C ILE A 372 -8.61 5.98 8.74
N LEU A 373 -7.77 5.82 7.72
CA LEU A 373 -7.33 6.94 6.88
C LEU A 373 -8.47 7.54 6.06
N ASN A 374 -9.40 6.72 5.56
CA ASN A 374 -10.58 7.19 4.86
C ASN A 374 -11.48 8.02 5.78
N VAL A 375 -11.78 7.54 6.99
CA VAL A 375 -12.63 8.25 7.96
C VAL A 375 -12.03 9.61 8.33
N VAL A 376 -10.79 9.62 8.84
CA VAL A 376 -10.13 10.85 9.28
C VAL A 376 -9.89 11.77 8.08
N GLY A 377 -9.46 11.22 6.95
CA GLY A 377 -9.12 11.98 5.77
C GLY A 377 -10.30 12.65 5.08
N LEU A 378 -11.45 11.96 4.99
CA LEU A 378 -12.68 12.54 4.46
C LEU A 378 -13.21 13.63 5.39
N LYS A 379 -13.14 13.43 6.72
CA LYS A 379 -13.53 14.46 7.68
C LYS A 379 -12.65 15.71 7.58
N LEU A 380 -11.34 15.54 7.37
CA LEU A 380 -10.43 16.67 7.17
C LEU A 380 -10.70 17.46 5.89
N ARG A 381 -11.26 16.84 4.84
CA ARG A 381 -11.69 17.55 3.63
C ARG A 381 -12.91 18.44 3.83
N GLU A 382 -13.71 18.19 4.87
CA GLU A 382 -14.87 19.02 5.23
C GLU A 382 -14.46 20.25 6.04
N VAL A 383 -13.28 20.22 6.66
CA VAL A 383 -12.76 21.33 7.46
C VAL A 383 -12.13 22.38 6.53
N PRO A 384 -12.48 23.67 6.65
CA PRO A 384 -11.81 24.72 5.90
C PRO A 384 -10.29 24.69 6.11
N LEU A 385 -9.50 24.80 5.03
CA LEU A 385 -8.03 24.79 5.11
C LEU A 385 -7.48 25.81 6.11
N ALA A 386 -8.13 26.98 6.22
CA ALA A 386 -7.78 28.01 7.20
C ALA A 386 -7.87 27.52 8.66
N SER A 387 -8.83 26.64 8.97
CA SER A 387 -9.03 26.04 10.29
C SER A 387 -8.04 24.90 10.58
N LEU A 388 -7.41 24.34 9.56
CA LEU A 388 -6.32 23.38 9.71
C LEU A 388 -4.98 24.09 10.04
N GLY A 389 -4.87 25.41 9.83
CA GLY A 389 -3.68 26.20 10.16
C GLY A 389 -2.54 26.03 9.14
N PHE A 390 -1.28 25.94 9.61
CA PHE A 390 -0.04 25.91 8.79
C PHE A 390 0.12 24.73 7.80
N TYR A 391 -0.90 23.90 7.58
CA TYR A 391 -0.87 22.85 6.55
C TYR A 391 -1.00 23.46 5.15
N LYS A 392 0.12 23.97 4.63
CA LYS A 392 0.21 24.41 3.22
C LYS A 392 0.34 23.24 2.23
N LYS A 393 0.60 22.01 2.71
CA LYS A 393 0.71 20.81 1.89
C LYS A 393 -0.47 19.87 2.11
N PRO A 394 -0.97 19.17 1.07
CA PRO A 394 -1.95 18.11 1.24
C PRO A 394 -1.37 17.04 2.17
N LEU A 395 -2.15 16.58 3.14
CA LEU A 395 -1.76 15.47 4.03
C LEU A 395 -1.48 14.15 3.28
N PHE A 396 -1.93 14.07 2.02
CA PHE A 396 -1.90 12.87 1.19
C PHE A 396 -0.93 13.04 0.01
N GLN A 397 0.34 12.72 0.22
CA GLN A 397 1.32 12.65 -0.88
C GLN A 397 2.21 11.42 -0.68
N LEU A 398 2.43 10.63 -1.73
CA LEU A 398 3.28 9.44 -1.64
C LEU A 398 4.72 9.80 -1.25
N ASP A 399 5.21 10.99 -1.59
CA ASP A 399 6.53 11.48 -1.15
C ASP A 399 6.66 11.52 0.37
N ALA A 400 5.55 11.69 1.10
CA ALA A 400 5.55 11.68 2.55
C ALA A 400 5.93 10.30 3.12
N LEU A 401 5.81 9.21 2.35
CA LEU A 401 6.14 7.84 2.80
C LEU A 401 7.66 7.60 2.83
N ARG A 402 8.45 8.46 2.19
CA ARG A 402 9.90 8.28 2.06
C ARG A 402 10.61 8.42 3.40
N ALA A 403 11.76 7.76 3.53
CA ALA A 403 12.62 7.90 4.69
C ALA A 403 13.08 9.36 4.87
N ASN A 404 13.11 9.82 6.11
CA ASN A 404 13.54 11.18 6.49
C ASN A 404 12.74 12.32 5.83
N SER A 405 11.49 12.06 5.42
CA SER A 405 10.63 13.09 4.81
C SER A 405 9.95 14.01 5.82
N MET A 406 9.93 13.63 7.11
CA MET A 406 9.32 14.46 8.15
C MET A 406 10.05 15.79 8.37
N VAL A 407 9.28 16.79 8.80
CA VAL A 407 9.80 18.09 9.22
C VAL A 407 10.67 17.97 10.47
N GLY A 408 11.71 18.81 10.57
CA GLY A 408 12.60 18.85 11.73
C GLY A 408 13.52 17.64 11.90
N VAL A 409 13.67 16.78 10.87
CA VAL A 409 14.48 15.55 10.97
C VAL A 409 15.97 15.80 11.29
N ARG A 410 16.50 16.99 10.98
CA ARG A 410 17.88 17.39 11.31
C ARG A 410 18.08 17.65 12.80
N ASP A 411 17.01 18.02 13.49
CA ASP A 411 17.03 18.42 14.90
C ASP A 411 16.69 17.25 15.83
N LEU A 412 16.42 16.06 15.28
CA LEU A 412 16.08 14.88 16.06
C LEU A 412 17.27 14.37 16.90
N PRO A 413 17.01 13.89 18.12
CA PRO A 413 18.04 13.23 18.92
C PRO A 413 18.67 12.03 18.21
N LYS A 414 19.95 11.78 18.48
CA LYS A 414 20.62 10.57 17.99
C LYS A 414 19.89 9.33 18.51
N GLY A 415 19.57 8.40 17.60
CA GLY A 415 18.84 7.17 17.93
C GLY A 415 17.31 7.28 17.81
N ASP A 416 16.76 8.47 17.54
CA ASP A 416 15.33 8.64 17.26
C ASP A 416 14.97 8.19 15.83
N TRP A 417 15.07 6.89 15.60
CA TRP A 417 14.87 6.31 14.27
C TRP A 417 13.43 6.42 13.78
N ALA A 418 12.45 6.51 14.68
CA ALA A 418 11.03 6.67 14.34
C ALA A 418 10.60 8.15 14.22
N GLY A 419 11.39 9.09 14.75
CA GLY A 419 11.07 10.53 14.71
C GLY A 419 10.10 10.98 15.79
N VAL A 420 10.17 10.37 16.97
CA VAL A 420 9.28 10.60 18.10
C VAL A 420 9.36 12.03 18.62
N THR A 421 10.55 12.55 18.83
CA THR A 421 10.82 13.80 19.55
C THR A 421 10.34 15.02 18.76
N GLY A 422 9.52 15.87 19.36
CA GLY A 422 9.04 17.12 18.76
C GLY A 422 7.51 17.25 18.82
N ARG A 423 6.99 18.22 18.06
CA ARG A 423 5.55 18.53 18.06
C ARG A 423 4.76 17.67 17.09
N TRP A 424 3.60 17.22 17.54
CA TRP A 424 2.66 16.40 16.78
C TRP A 424 1.26 16.99 16.87
N ARG A 425 0.49 16.86 15.80
CA ARG A 425 -0.95 17.11 15.81
C ARG A 425 -1.68 15.81 15.50
N ARG A 426 -2.55 15.41 16.42
CA ARG A 426 -3.42 14.24 16.32
C ARG A 426 -4.85 14.68 16.00
N PHE A 427 -5.37 14.21 14.88
CA PHE A 427 -6.76 14.37 14.47
C PHE A 427 -7.54 13.17 14.99
N VAL A 428 -8.32 13.38 16.04
CA VAL A 428 -9.13 12.34 16.69
C VAL A 428 -10.55 12.48 16.17
N CYS A 429 -11.09 11.43 15.55
CA CYS A 429 -12.50 11.40 15.21
C CYS A 429 -13.27 10.53 16.21
N PHE A 430 -14.50 10.92 16.50
CA PHE A 430 -15.37 10.16 17.39
C PHE A 430 -16.84 10.29 17.02
N MET A 431 -17.55 9.21 17.33
CA MET A 431 -19.00 9.07 17.26
C MET A 431 -19.59 9.39 18.64
N ASP A 432 -20.77 10.04 18.71
CA ASP A 432 -21.46 10.21 19.99
C ASP A 432 -21.67 8.84 20.63
N TYR A 433 -21.49 8.74 21.95
CA TYR A 433 -21.57 7.46 22.63
C TYR A 433 -22.95 6.79 22.45
N ARG A 434 -24.03 7.55 22.37
CA ARG A 434 -25.38 6.99 22.12
C ARG A 434 -25.48 6.42 20.72
N ASP A 435 -24.93 7.12 19.73
CA ASP A 435 -24.92 6.64 18.35
C ASP A 435 -24.05 5.39 18.23
N LEU A 436 -22.87 5.37 18.86
CA LEU A 436 -21.99 4.21 18.89
C LEU A 436 -22.67 3.00 19.55
N TYR A 437 -23.35 3.22 20.67
CA TYR A 437 -24.10 2.18 21.37
C TYR A 437 -25.26 1.66 20.50
N MET A 438 -26.03 2.55 19.86
CA MET A 438 -27.12 2.18 18.97
C MET A 438 -26.61 1.38 17.77
N PHE A 439 -25.53 1.82 17.13
CA PHE A 439 -24.92 1.12 16.01
C PHE A 439 -24.46 -0.29 16.41
N ASN A 440 -23.90 -0.50 17.61
CA ASN A 440 -23.35 -1.80 18.00
C ASN A 440 -24.34 -2.74 18.70
N TYR A 441 -25.39 -2.22 19.34
CA TYR A 441 -26.22 -2.99 20.27
C TYR A 441 -27.73 -2.80 20.08
N SER A 442 -28.18 -1.96 19.13
CA SER A 442 -29.62 -1.77 18.89
C SER A 442 -30.31 -3.09 18.53
N LEU A 443 -31.43 -3.36 19.20
CA LEU A 443 -32.34 -4.46 18.87
C LEU A 443 -33.45 -4.03 17.90
N LEU A 444 -33.49 -2.75 17.51
CA LEU A 444 -34.48 -2.20 16.58
C LEU A 444 -33.98 -2.39 15.13
N PRO A 445 -34.87 -2.69 14.16
CA PRO A 445 -34.53 -2.70 12.73
C PRO A 445 -33.86 -1.38 12.30
N PRO A 446 -32.83 -1.40 11.44
CA PRO A 446 -32.31 -2.55 10.69
C PRO A 446 -31.46 -3.55 11.51
N GLY A 447 -31.14 -3.21 12.77
CA GLY A 447 -30.32 -4.01 13.66
C GLY A 447 -28.92 -3.42 13.87
N PRO A 448 -28.06 -4.10 14.64
CA PRO A 448 -26.72 -3.62 14.91
C PRO A 448 -25.83 -3.82 13.67
N HIS A 449 -24.86 -2.92 13.50
CA HIS A 449 -23.84 -2.91 12.45
C HIS A 449 -24.37 -2.68 11.02
N ASP A 450 -25.59 -2.17 10.88
CA ASP A 450 -26.14 -1.88 9.56
C ASP A 450 -25.48 -0.63 8.93
N PRO A 451 -24.94 -0.71 7.69
CA PRO A 451 -24.31 0.43 7.03
C PRO A 451 -25.24 1.63 6.81
N SER A 452 -26.56 1.43 6.74
CA SER A 452 -27.54 2.50 6.58
C SER A 452 -27.60 3.42 7.80
N PHE A 453 -27.00 3.03 8.93
CA PHE A 453 -26.85 3.91 10.10
C PHE A 453 -26.09 5.20 9.74
N PHE A 454 -25.12 5.10 8.83
CA PHE A 454 -24.28 6.22 8.42
C PHE A 454 -24.83 7.00 7.22
N ASP A 455 -26.08 6.74 6.83
CA ASP A 455 -26.79 7.61 5.90
C ASP A 455 -27.16 8.94 6.60
N ASP A 456 -27.39 9.99 5.81
CA ASP A 456 -27.69 11.32 6.36
C ASP A 456 -28.84 11.27 7.38
N PRO A 457 -28.71 11.93 8.56
CA PRO A 457 -27.80 13.05 8.84
C PRO A 457 -26.62 12.73 9.79
N PHE A 458 -26.04 11.53 9.77
CA PHE A 458 -24.91 11.22 10.66
C PHE A 458 -23.72 12.18 10.48
N ASP A 459 -23.26 12.82 11.56
CA ASP A 459 -22.04 13.63 11.59
C ASP A 459 -21.04 13.14 12.63
N GLU A 460 -19.80 13.05 12.19
CA GLU A 460 -18.68 12.59 12.98
C GLU A 460 -17.90 13.77 13.53
N ALA A 461 -17.62 13.76 14.84
CA ALA A 461 -16.87 14.84 15.46
C ALA A 461 -15.38 14.68 15.18
N LEU A 462 -14.69 15.81 14.93
CA LEU A 462 -13.23 15.88 14.78
C LEU A 462 -12.65 16.77 15.87
N ARG A 463 -11.65 16.26 16.60
CA ARG A 463 -10.89 17.01 17.61
C ARG A 463 -9.39 16.98 17.28
N PRO A 464 -8.78 18.12 16.90
CA PRO A 464 -7.34 18.22 16.83
C PRO A 464 -6.76 18.33 18.25
N VAL A 465 -5.70 17.57 18.53
CA VAL A 465 -4.95 17.58 19.79
C VAL A 465 -3.48 17.77 19.46
N GLU A 466 -2.84 18.75 20.07
CA GLU A 466 -1.39 18.95 19.94
C GLU A 466 -0.64 18.30 21.09
N LEU A 467 0.42 17.58 20.76
CA LEU A 467 1.28 16.86 21.67
C LEU A 467 2.73 17.31 21.46
N HIS A 468 3.45 17.53 22.55
CA HIS A 468 4.91 17.65 22.53
C HIS A 468 5.50 16.37 23.11
N LEU A 469 6.23 15.61 22.29
CA LEU A 469 6.79 14.31 22.68
C LEU A 469 8.31 14.39 22.84
N THR A 470 8.85 13.69 23.83
CA THR A 470 10.28 13.59 24.11
C THR A 470 10.65 12.14 24.42
N LEU A 471 11.79 11.69 23.88
CA LEU A 471 12.34 10.38 24.21
C LEU A 471 12.76 10.32 25.67
N ILE A 472 12.53 9.17 26.30
CA ILE A 472 12.96 8.85 27.65
C ILE A 472 13.66 7.50 27.69
N SER A 473 14.42 7.26 28.76
CA SER A 473 15.03 5.95 28.97
C SER A 473 13.98 4.90 29.32
N SER A 474 14.28 3.63 29.02
CA SER A 474 13.49 2.47 29.47
C SER A 474 13.27 2.49 30.99
N LYS A 475 14.32 2.82 31.77
CA LYS A 475 14.24 2.94 33.24
C LYS A 475 13.22 4.00 33.68
N GLU A 476 13.19 5.15 33.01
CA GLU A 476 12.23 6.21 33.30
C GLU A 476 10.80 5.82 32.92
N TYR A 477 10.63 5.17 31.76
CA TYR A 477 9.32 4.69 31.32
C TYR A 477 8.66 3.78 32.35
N PHE A 478 9.40 2.79 32.86
CA PHE A 478 8.93 1.84 33.87
C PHE A 478 8.92 2.38 35.31
N SER A 479 9.33 3.63 35.55
CA SER A 479 9.31 4.23 36.90
C SER A 479 7.91 4.59 37.40
N GLU A 480 6.93 4.75 36.51
CA GLU A 480 5.52 4.97 36.87
C GLU A 480 4.63 3.90 36.21
N PRO A 481 4.58 2.67 36.74
CA PRO A 481 3.85 1.56 36.11
C PRO A 481 2.35 1.84 35.90
N HIS A 482 1.74 2.67 36.74
CA HIS A 482 0.34 3.08 36.65
C HIS A 482 0.05 4.07 35.50
N LYS A 483 1.08 4.47 34.74
CA LYS A 483 1.00 5.29 33.52
C LYS A 483 1.53 4.54 32.29
N VAL A 484 1.75 3.23 32.41
CA VAL A 484 2.17 2.38 31.30
C VAL A 484 0.91 1.77 30.66
N PRO A 485 0.76 1.81 29.33
CA PRO A 485 -0.34 1.16 28.63
C PRO A 485 -0.46 -0.33 28.97
N ILE A 486 -1.69 -0.85 28.97
CA ILE A 486 -1.94 -2.29 29.09
C ILE A 486 -1.47 -2.97 27.79
N ASP A 487 -0.54 -3.92 27.90
CA ASP A 487 -0.03 -4.67 26.75
C ASP A 487 -0.20 -6.20 26.99
N PRO A 488 -1.21 -6.83 26.37
CA PRO A 488 -1.44 -8.27 26.45
C PRO A 488 -0.29 -9.13 25.92
N SER A 489 0.61 -8.56 25.12
CA SER A 489 1.75 -9.31 24.56
C SER A 489 2.93 -9.42 25.54
N VAL A 490 2.97 -8.59 26.59
CA VAL A 490 4.06 -8.57 27.57
C VAL A 490 3.72 -9.44 28.78
N PRO A 491 4.63 -10.31 29.25
CA PRO A 491 4.41 -11.09 30.46
C PRO A 491 4.39 -10.18 31.70
N VAL A 492 3.22 -10.00 32.30
CA VAL A 492 3.09 -9.37 33.62
C VAL A 492 3.45 -10.38 34.70
N SER A 493 4.23 -9.97 35.71
CA SER A 493 4.55 -10.78 36.91
C SER A 493 3.34 -11.04 37.84
N SER A 494 2.12 -10.69 37.41
CA SER A 494 0.88 -10.73 38.22
C SER A 494 0.23 -12.13 38.18
N PRO A 495 -0.38 -12.60 39.28
CA PRO A 495 -1.08 -13.89 39.34
C PRO A 495 -2.28 -14.04 38.37
N GLU A 496 -2.73 -12.95 37.74
CA GLU A 496 -3.76 -12.94 36.68
C GLU A 496 -3.24 -13.46 35.32
N ALA A 497 -1.93 -13.68 35.17
CA ALA A 497 -1.32 -14.32 34.00
C ALA A 497 -1.69 -15.82 33.83
N LYS A 498 -2.61 -16.33 34.66
CA LYS A 498 -3.17 -17.70 34.64
C LYS A 498 -4.56 -17.78 33.99
N VAL A 499 -4.95 -16.81 33.15
CA VAL A 499 -6.17 -16.98 32.33
C VAL A 499 -5.85 -17.98 31.19
N PRO A 500 -6.65 -19.02 30.98
CA PRO A 500 -6.43 -19.96 29.88
C PRO A 500 -6.64 -19.28 28.52
N GLY A 501 -5.58 -19.15 27.73
CA GLY A 501 -5.58 -18.58 26.38
C GLY A 501 -4.15 -18.43 25.81
N LYS A 502 -3.97 -18.58 24.50
CA LYS A 502 -2.68 -18.32 23.84
C LYS A 502 -2.40 -16.80 23.86
N ARG A 503 -1.29 -16.37 24.47
CA ARG A 503 -0.90 -14.94 24.56
C ARG A 503 -0.45 -14.37 23.21
N PRO A 504 -0.85 -13.15 22.79
CA PRO A 504 -0.35 -12.55 21.56
C PRO A 504 1.18 -12.36 21.56
N ILE A 505 1.81 -12.49 20.40
CA ILE A 505 3.21 -12.20 20.14
C ILE A 505 3.22 -11.00 19.18
N ALA A 506 3.56 -9.82 19.68
CA ALA A 506 3.46 -8.59 18.90
C ALA A 506 4.83 -8.06 18.50
N ASP A 507 5.55 -7.53 19.50
CA ASP A 507 6.83 -6.85 19.29
C ASP A 507 7.95 -7.86 19.01
N CYS A 508 8.81 -7.54 18.04
CA CYS A 508 10.06 -8.26 17.79
C CYS A 508 11.27 -7.38 18.08
N ASP A 509 12.36 -8.01 18.54
CA ASP A 509 13.62 -7.33 18.77
C ASP A 509 14.41 -7.21 17.45
N ASP A 510 14.45 -5.99 16.91
CA ASP A 510 15.34 -5.61 15.82
C ASP A 510 16.46 -4.69 16.37
N PRO A 511 17.73 -5.13 16.41
CA PRO A 511 18.84 -4.32 16.90
C PRO A 511 19.07 -3.01 16.12
N ALA A 512 18.68 -2.95 14.84
CA ALA A 512 18.78 -1.74 14.03
C ALA A 512 17.64 -0.74 14.35
N PHE A 513 16.53 -1.22 14.90
CA PHE A 513 15.33 -0.44 15.23
C PHE A 513 14.87 -0.76 16.67
N PRO A 514 15.69 -0.43 17.68
CA PRO A 514 15.39 -0.77 19.07
C PRO A 514 14.13 -0.06 19.57
N THR A 515 13.38 -0.70 20.48
CA THR A 515 12.18 -0.10 21.08
C THR A 515 12.50 1.27 21.71
N LEU A 516 11.76 2.30 21.29
CA LEU A 516 11.86 3.65 21.82
C LEU A 516 10.77 3.88 22.87
N TYR A 517 11.09 4.66 23.90
CA TYR A 517 10.14 5.05 24.93
C TYR A 517 10.02 6.57 24.96
N PHE A 518 8.82 7.07 25.21
CA PHE A 518 8.57 8.51 25.22
C PHE A 518 7.56 8.93 26.27
N LYS A 519 7.64 10.21 26.62
CA LYS A 519 6.62 10.95 27.34
C LYS A 519 6.26 12.23 26.59
N GLY A 520 5.17 12.84 26.96
CA GLY A 520 4.80 14.14 26.43
C GLY A 520 3.69 14.82 27.20
N ASP A 521 3.34 16.00 26.73
CA ASP A 521 2.28 16.84 27.28
C ASP A 521 1.40 17.40 26.16
N SER A 522 0.14 17.65 26.49
CA SER A 522 -0.78 18.34 25.59
C SER A 522 -0.87 19.82 25.94
N HIS A 523 -0.68 20.72 24.97
CA HIS A 523 -0.72 22.16 25.20
C HIS A 523 -2.09 22.67 25.69
N ALA A 524 -3.20 22.01 25.33
CA ALA A 524 -4.55 22.52 25.54
C ALA A 524 -5.25 22.00 26.80
N ALA A 525 -4.83 20.86 27.36
CA ALA A 525 -5.68 20.10 28.29
C ALA A 525 -4.96 19.55 29.54
N ALA A 526 -3.75 20.02 29.84
CA ALA A 526 -2.91 19.55 30.96
C ALA A 526 -2.72 18.01 31.02
N ALA A 527 -2.98 17.32 29.90
CA ALA A 527 -2.80 15.88 29.80
C ALA A 527 -1.33 15.53 29.63
N THR A 528 -0.95 14.39 30.20
CA THR A 528 0.37 13.80 29.97
C THR A 528 0.22 12.55 29.12
N VAL A 529 1.20 12.30 28.27
CA VAL A 529 1.28 11.14 27.39
C VAL A 529 2.47 10.30 27.79
N ARG A 530 2.32 8.98 27.76
CA ARG A 530 3.43 8.03 27.93
C ARG A 530 3.24 6.84 27.01
N GLY A 531 4.30 6.45 26.31
CA GLY A 531 4.20 5.42 25.29
C GLY A 531 5.53 4.82 24.86
N LYS A 532 5.44 3.87 23.94
CA LYS A 532 6.56 3.22 23.27
C LYS A 532 6.33 3.13 21.76
N VAL A 533 7.44 2.99 21.03
CA VAL A 533 7.47 2.65 19.60
C VAL A 533 8.29 1.38 19.44
N SER A 534 7.72 0.36 18.81
CA SER A 534 8.31 -0.96 18.60
C SER A 534 8.12 -1.42 17.16
N VAL A 535 8.81 -2.50 16.79
CA VAL A 535 8.65 -3.18 15.50
C VAL A 535 7.78 -4.42 15.72
N LEU A 536 6.76 -4.60 14.89
CA LEU A 536 5.92 -5.79 14.87
C LEU A 536 6.57 -6.94 14.09
N SER A 537 6.01 -8.13 14.25
CA SER A 537 6.49 -9.34 13.59
C SER A 537 6.46 -9.27 12.05
N ASP A 538 5.67 -8.38 11.44
CA ASP A 538 5.68 -8.11 9.99
C ASP A 538 6.60 -6.94 9.56
N GLY A 539 7.39 -6.39 10.49
CA GLY A 539 8.27 -5.24 10.25
C GLY A 539 7.55 -3.89 10.32
N ALA A 540 6.24 -3.85 10.57
CA ALA A 540 5.54 -2.59 10.74
C ALA A 540 5.93 -1.89 12.05
N VAL A 541 5.96 -0.56 12.04
CA VAL A 541 6.30 0.24 13.22
C VAL A 541 5.04 0.54 14.01
N ARG A 542 4.93 -0.04 15.21
CA ARG A 542 3.80 0.12 16.13
C ARG A 542 4.05 1.22 17.13
N TRP A 543 3.03 2.04 17.34
CA TRP A 543 2.97 3.09 18.34
C TRP A 543 1.90 2.74 19.38
N GLN A 544 2.28 2.75 20.65
CA GLN A 544 1.36 2.54 21.76
C GLN A 544 1.54 3.61 22.82
N PHE A 545 0.47 4.28 23.23
CA PHE A 545 0.54 5.27 24.30
C PHE A 545 -0.78 5.50 25.03
N VAL A 546 -0.69 5.92 26.29
CA VAL A 546 -1.83 6.36 27.09
C VAL A 546 -1.81 7.86 27.30
N THR A 547 -2.99 8.45 27.40
CA THR A 547 -3.20 9.84 27.79
C THR A 547 -3.80 9.88 29.19
N THR A 548 -3.12 10.59 30.08
CA THR A 548 -3.47 10.72 31.50
C THR A 548 -3.95 12.13 31.78
N TYR A 549 -5.14 12.24 32.39
CA TYR A 549 -5.76 13.48 32.85
C TYR A 549 -5.93 13.40 34.37
N ASP A 550 -5.55 14.45 35.10
CA ASP A 550 -5.68 14.53 36.56
C ASP A 550 -5.11 13.29 37.29
N GLY A 551 -4.00 12.76 36.78
CA GLY A 551 -3.34 11.57 37.33
C GLY A 551 -4.02 10.22 37.02
N ARG A 552 -5.11 10.21 36.24
CA ARG A 552 -5.83 8.99 35.83
C ARG A 552 -5.65 8.73 34.34
N MET A 553 -5.27 7.49 33.99
CA MET A 553 -5.28 7.06 32.59
C MET A 553 -6.73 7.06 32.11
N GLN A 554 -7.03 7.79 31.04
CA GLN A 554 -8.39 7.84 30.49
C GLN A 554 -8.44 7.21 29.11
N TRP A 555 -7.43 7.47 28.29
CA TRP A 555 -7.42 7.03 26.89
C TRP A 555 -6.16 6.22 26.60
N SER A 556 -6.32 5.14 25.84
CA SER A 556 -5.24 4.38 25.20
C SER A 556 -5.27 4.63 23.70
N ALA A 557 -4.13 4.52 23.05
CA ALA A 557 -3.98 4.65 21.61
C ALA A 557 -2.99 3.60 21.07
N GLU A 558 -3.41 2.96 19.99
CA GLU A 558 -2.63 1.98 19.22
C GLU A 558 -2.60 2.43 17.77
N GLY A 559 -1.41 2.51 17.18
CA GLY A 559 -1.26 3.01 15.81
C GLY A 559 -0.09 2.39 15.07
N VAL A 560 -0.11 2.60 13.76
CA VAL A 560 0.90 2.13 12.81
C VAL A 560 1.51 3.35 12.11
N GLN A 561 2.84 3.43 12.08
CA GLN A 561 3.52 4.44 11.29
C GLN A 561 3.35 4.11 9.81
N LEU A 562 2.96 5.11 9.03
CA LEU A 562 2.84 5.01 7.59
C LEU A 562 4.20 5.30 6.95
N GLY A 563 4.54 4.55 5.90
CA GLY A 563 5.80 4.74 5.19
C GLY A 563 7.03 4.28 5.98
N HIS A 564 8.18 4.85 5.63
CA HIS A 564 9.49 4.47 6.16
C HIS A 564 9.79 5.15 7.52
N ALA A 565 10.95 4.85 8.10
CA ALA A 565 11.50 5.53 9.25
C ALA A 565 11.52 7.05 9.05
N ARG A 566 11.02 7.81 10.04
CA ARG A 566 10.91 9.28 9.97
C ARG A 566 10.09 9.78 8.77
N SER A 567 9.04 9.04 8.41
CA SER A 567 8.08 9.43 7.38
C SER A 567 7.20 10.60 7.80
N ALA A 568 6.93 11.51 6.88
CA ALA A 568 5.98 12.61 7.05
C ALA A 568 4.51 12.15 6.99
N ALA A 569 4.23 10.93 6.51
CA ALA A 569 2.87 10.40 6.42
C ALA A 569 2.23 10.18 7.80
N GLY A 570 3.04 10.10 8.86
CA GLY A 570 2.55 10.08 10.23
C GLY A 570 2.04 8.70 10.67
N ILE A 571 1.12 8.71 11.64
CA ILE A 571 0.68 7.50 12.37
C ILE A 571 -0.84 7.42 12.33
N ALA A 572 -1.38 6.34 11.77
CA ALA A 572 -2.80 6.04 11.74
C ALA A 572 -3.14 4.99 12.79
N GLY A 573 -4.21 5.18 13.55
CA GLY A 573 -4.53 4.27 14.64
C GLY A 573 -5.92 4.42 15.22
N ILE A 574 -6.13 3.72 16.32
CA ILE A 574 -7.38 3.67 17.09
C ILE A 574 -7.11 4.16 18.51
N TRP A 575 -7.99 4.99 19.02
CA TRP A 575 -8.05 5.32 20.44
C TRP A 575 -9.19 4.53 21.10
N THR A 576 -8.98 4.16 22.36
CA THR A 576 -9.97 3.46 23.21
C THR A 576 -9.90 3.97 24.65
N GLY A 577 -10.81 3.56 25.52
CA GLY A 577 -10.65 3.76 26.97
C GLY A 577 -9.40 3.04 27.49
N ALA A 578 -8.70 3.65 28.45
CA ALA A 578 -7.39 3.16 28.91
C ALA A 578 -7.40 1.78 29.58
N HIS A 579 -8.56 1.33 30.04
CA HIS A 579 -8.73 0.06 30.74
C HIS A 579 -9.39 -1.01 29.86
N HIS A 580 -9.78 -0.66 28.64
CA HIS A 580 -10.40 -1.54 27.66
C HIS A 580 -11.60 -2.30 28.24
N GLU A 581 -12.44 -1.56 28.98
CA GLU A 581 -13.72 -2.06 29.46
C GLU A 581 -14.64 -2.39 28.28
N ARG A 582 -15.59 -3.31 28.49
CA ARG A 582 -16.45 -3.82 27.41
C ARG A 582 -17.21 -2.72 26.66
N ASP A 583 -17.57 -1.67 27.39
CA ASP A 583 -18.37 -0.56 26.89
C ASP A 583 -17.51 0.69 26.61
N ASP A 584 -16.17 0.57 26.67
CA ASP A 584 -15.29 1.67 26.30
C ASP A 584 -15.50 2.05 24.84
N PRO A 585 -15.62 3.35 24.51
CA PRO A 585 -15.71 3.78 23.12
C PRO A 585 -14.38 3.56 22.39
N ALA A 586 -14.47 3.43 21.08
CA ALA A 586 -13.31 3.41 20.19
C ALA A 586 -13.54 4.35 19.00
N GLY A 587 -12.45 4.85 18.44
CA GLY A 587 -12.51 5.66 17.22
C GLY A 587 -11.16 5.85 16.55
N PRO A 588 -11.15 6.37 15.32
CA PRO A 588 -9.91 6.52 14.56
C PRO A 588 -9.17 7.81 14.92
N PHE A 589 -7.86 7.76 14.74
CA PHE A 589 -7.03 8.95 14.72
C PHE A 589 -5.97 8.89 13.62
N TRP A 590 -5.52 10.07 13.20
CA TRP A 590 -4.31 10.23 12.40
C TRP A 590 -3.44 11.33 12.98
N MET A 591 -2.17 11.04 13.21
CA MET A 591 -1.22 11.93 13.86
C MET A 591 -0.06 12.27 12.92
N VAL A 592 0.25 13.57 12.77
CA VAL A 592 1.29 14.07 11.87
C VAL A 592 2.24 15.03 12.58
N LYS A 593 3.50 15.08 12.14
CA LYS A 593 4.54 15.93 12.72
C LYS A 593 4.31 17.40 12.34
N LEU A 594 4.53 18.30 13.28
CA LEU A 594 4.52 19.74 13.04
C LEU A 594 5.94 20.29 12.99
N GLN A 595 6.16 21.31 12.17
CA GLN A 595 7.41 22.08 12.17
C GLN A 595 7.44 22.96 13.42
N ASP A 596 8.56 23.02 14.14
CA ASP A 596 8.74 23.93 15.26
C ASP A 596 8.74 25.40 14.77
N ILE A 597 7.96 26.26 15.42
CA ILE A 597 7.78 27.69 15.07
C ILE A 597 8.74 28.51 15.91
#